data_AF-A0AAV6Y3M2-F1
#
_entry.id   AF-A0AAV6Y3M2-F1
#
_cell.length_a   1.000
_cell.length_b   1.000
_cell.length_c   1.000
_cell.angle_alpha   90.00
_cell.angle_beta   90.00
_cell.angle_gamma   90.00
#
_symmetry.space_group_name_H-M   'P 1'
#
loop_
_entity.id
_entity.type
_entity.pdbx_description
1 polymer ?
#
loop_
_entity_poly.entity_id
_entity_poly.type
_entity_poly.pdbx_seq_one_letter_code
_entity_poly.pdbx_strand_id
1 'polypeptide(L)'
;MEKSQQSKRAVKERFTHGPIGVQCCECSKWRTIPTEEEYEEIRSKLTEDPFVCSKKPGISCDDPADLEYSDSKTWVMDRLNIPKTPSGCKRRIVIMNDFS
;
A
#
# COMPACT_ATOMS: atom_id res chain seq x y z
N MET A 1 -17.19 11.24 -48.72
CA MET A 1 -17.60 11.87 -47.45
C MET A 1 -16.70 11.32 -46.36
N GLU A 2 -15.52 11.92 -46.21
CA GLU A 2 -14.70 11.81 -45.00
C GLU A 2 -15.47 12.35 -43.81
N LYS A 3 -15.54 11.60 -42.69
CA LYS A 3 -15.40 12.07 -41.30
C LYS A 3 -15.01 10.84 -40.46
N SER A 4 -13.70 10.64 -40.28
CA SER A 4 -12.96 11.00 -39.06
C SER A 4 -13.04 9.91 -37.98
N GLN A 5 -12.04 9.04 -37.99
CA GLN A 5 -11.66 8.20 -36.86
C GLN A 5 -11.40 9.10 -35.66
N GLN A 6 -12.27 9.05 -34.65
CA GLN A 6 -12.02 9.76 -33.41
C GLN A 6 -11.09 8.91 -32.55
N SER A 7 -9.78 9.16 -32.71
CA SER A 7 -8.74 8.65 -31.83
C SER A 7 -9.02 9.13 -30.41
N LYS A 8 -9.53 8.22 -29.56
CA LYS A 8 -9.56 8.43 -28.12
C LYS A 8 -8.12 8.31 -27.63
N ARG A 9 -7.40 9.43 -27.55
CA ARG A 9 -6.18 9.52 -26.74
C ARG A 9 -6.59 9.14 -25.31
N ALA A 10 -6.22 7.93 -24.88
CA ALA A 10 -6.38 7.51 -23.50
C ALA A 10 -5.69 8.56 -22.63
N VAL A 11 -6.46 9.18 -21.74
CA VAL A 11 -5.93 10.02 -20.68
C VAL A 11 -4.92 9.15 -19.95
N LYS A 12 -3.65 9.58 -19.93
CA LYS A 12 -2.56 8.87 -19.24
C LYS A 12 -2.96 8.85 -17.76
N GLU A 13 -3.52 7.74 -17.32
CA GLU A 13 -3.97 7.54 -15.96
C GLU A 13 -2.77 7.81 -15.05
N ARG A 14 -2.90 8.83 -14.20
CA ARG A 14 -1.86 9.09 -13.20
C ARG A 14 -1.86 7.88 -12.28
N PHE A 15 -0.80 7.08 -12.35
CA PHE A 15 -0.61 5.94 -11.47
C PHE A 15 -0.55 6.48 -10.03
N THR A 16 -1.67 6.41 -9.33
CA THR A 16 -1.75 6.70 -7.90
C THR A 16 -1.35 5.44 -7.17
N HIS A 17 -0.56 5.55 -6.10
CA HIS A 17 -0.25 4.37 -5.31
C HIS A 17 -1.55 3.86 -4.68
N GLY A 18 -1.66 2.53 -4.57
CA GLY A 18 -2.79 1.91 -3.88
C GLY A 18 -2.82 2.24 -2.38
N PRO A 19 -3.87 1.79 -1.67
CA PRO A 19 -3.93 1.92 -0.22
C PRO A 19 -2.72 1.26 0.44
N ILE A 20 -2.22 1.88 1.51
CA ILE A 20 -1.12 1.37 2.31
C ILE A 20 -1.69 0.37 3.31
N GLY A 21 -1.06 -0.80 3.44
CA GLY A 21 -1.54 -1.86 4.31
C GLY A 21 -0.45 -2.43 5.22
N VAL A 22 -0.86 -2.88 6.40
CA VAL A 22 -0.03 -3.68 7.31
C VAL A 22 -0.71 -5.00 7.61
N GLN A 23 0.06 -6.07 7.72
CA GLN A 23 -0.44 -7.40 8.07
C GLN A 23 -0.47 -7.58 9.58
N CYS A 24 -1.59 -8.08 10.11
CA CYS A 24 -1.70 -8.49 11.51
C CYS A 24 -0.91 -9.78 11.77
N CYS A 25 -0.08 -9.80 12.82
CA CYS A 25 0.72 -10.98 13.16
C CYS A 25 -0.08 -12.13 13.79
N GLU A 26 -1.29 -11.88 14.30
CA GLU A 26 -2.14 -12.91 14.94
C GLU A 26 -3.07 -13.60 13.95
N CYS A 27 -3.70 -12.84 13.05
CA CYS A 27 -4.73 -13.36 12.14
C CYS A 27 -4.36 -13.26 10.66
N SER A 28 -3.18 -12.72 10.34
CA SER A 28 -2.66 -12.54 8.98
C SER A 28 -3.52 -11.68 8.05
N LYS A 29 -4.57 -11.01 8.58
CA LYS A 29 -5.43 -10.08 7.84
C LYS A 29 -4.69 -8.76 7.58
N TRP A 30 -4.93 -8.17 6.43
CA TRP A 30 -4.38 -6.87 6.07
C TRP A 30 -5.30 -5.73 6.52
N ARG A 31 -4.72 -4.73 7.17
CA ARG A 31 -5.39 -3.52 7.66
C ARG A 31 -4.86 -2.30 6.93
N THR A 32 -5.76 -1.43 6.50
CA THR A 32 -5.39 -0.19 5.80
C THR A 32 -4.90 0.84 6.80
N ILE A 33 -3.78 1.47 6.47
CA ILE A 33 -3.18 2.57 7.23
C ILE A 33 -3.41 3.87 6.45
N PRO A 34 -3.96 4.92 7.09
CA PRO A 34 -4.39 6.13 6.38
C PRO A 34 -3.23 7.02 5.91
N THR A 35 -2.07 6.95 6.56
CA THR A 35 -0.94 7.86 6.29
C THR A 35 0.37 7.11 6.09
N GLU A 36 1.28 7.70 5.31
CA GLU A 36 2.63 7.16 5.12
C GLU A 36 3.39 7.16 6.45
N GLU A 37 3.28 8.23 7.24
CA GLU A 37 3.99 8.43 8.49
C GLU A 37 3.65 7.38 9.55
N GLU A 38 2.36 7.02 9.66
CA GLU A 38 1.89 5.95 10.54
C GLU A 38 2.42 4.59 10.08
N TYR A 39 2.39 4.33 8.77
CA TYR A 39 2.99 3.12 8.21
C TYR A 39 4.50 3.08 8.43
N GLU A 40 5.21 4.21 8.33
CA GLU A 40 6.64 4.28 8.60
C GLU A 40 6.99 4.01 10.06
N GLU A 41 6.17 4.50 11.00
CA GLU A 41 6.30 4.19 12.43
C GLU A 41 6.18 2.67 12.65
N ILE A 42 5.09 2.07 12.15
CA ILE A 42 4.83 0.63 12.30
C ILE A 42 5.95 -0.20 11.65
N ARG A 43 6.34 0.12 10.41
CA ARG A 43 7.38 -0.64 9.68
C ARG A 43 8.75 -0.54 10.35
N SER A 44 9.05 0.59 10.99
CA SER A 44 10.36 0.83 11.61
C SER A 44 10.59 -0.01 12.86
N LYS A 45 9.51 -0.42 13.53
CA LYS A 45 9.54 -1.19 14.79
C LYS A 45 8.92 -2.57 14.65
N LEU A 46 8.66 -3.04 13.43
CA LEU A 46 7.81 -4.20 13.18
C LEU A 46 8.29 -5.50 13.86
N THR A 47 9.60 -5.67 14.05
CA THR A 47 10.14 -6.82 14.79
C THR A 47 10.03 -6.70 16.31
N GLU A 48 10.15 -5.50 16.85
CA GLU A 48 10.07 -5.24 18.30
C GLU A 48 8.62 -5.10 18.78
N ASP A 49 7.80 -4.48 17.94
CA ASP A 49 6.40 -4.15 18.20
C ASP A 49 5.50 -4.60 17.03
N PRO A 50 5.28 -5.93 16.85
CA PRO A 50 4.47 -6.46 15.77
C PRO A 50 3.07 -5.86 15.71
N PHE A 51 2.54 -5.65 14.50
CA PHE A 51 1.20 -5.11 14.35
C PHE A 51 0.13 -6.17 14.66
N VAL A 52 -0.81 -5.83 15.55
CA VAL A 52 -2.01 -6.62 15.84
C VAL A 52 -3.26 -5.76 15.65
N CYS A 53 -4.38 -6.38 15.27
CA CYS A 53 -5.62 -5.65 14.96
C CYS A 53 -6.08 -4.75 16.11
N SER A 54 -5.89 -5.19 17.36
CA SER A 54 -6.27 -4.45 18.57
C SER A 54 -5.53 -3.12 18.77
N LYS A 55 -4.41 -2.89 18.06
CA LYS A 55 -3.72 -1.59 18.07
C LYS A 55 -4.51 -0.50 17.35
N LYS A 56 -5.44 -0.89 16.47
CA LYS A 56 -6.32 0.05 15.78
C LYS A 56 -7.64 0.14 16.57
N PRO A 57 -8.09 1.35 16.97
CA PRO A 57 -9.28 1.49 17.79
C PRO A 57 -10.51 0.98 17.05
N GLY A 58 -11.29 0.14 17.74
CA GLY A 58 -12.53 -0.41 17.20
C GLY A 58 -12.36 -1.53 16.16
N ILE A 59 -11.15 -2.11 16.04
CA ILE A 59 -10.89 -3.25 15.16
C ILE A 59 -10.36 -4.43 15.97
N SER A 60 -10.88 -5.60 15.64
CA SER A 60 -10.52 -6.90 16.20
C SER A 60 -10.02 -7.86 15.11
N CYS A 61 -9.55 -9.02 15.53
CA CYS A 61 -9.19 -10.10 14.60
C CYS A 61 -10.43 -10.76 13.96
N ASP A 62 -11.62 -10.58 14.53
CA ASP A 62 -12.87 -11.14 14.02
C ASP A 62 -13.47 -10.29 12.89
N ASP A 63 -13.10 -9.02 12.82
CA ASP A 63 -13.53 -8.13 11.75
C ASP A 63 -12.95 -8.53 10.39
N PRO A 64 -13.72 -8.40 9.29
CA PRO A 64 -13.26 -8.71 7.93
C PRO A 64 -12.03 -7.87 7.56
N ALA A 65 -11.14 -8.41 6.72
CA ALA A 65 -9.93 -7.71 6.30
C ALA A 65 -10.26 -6.47 5.45
N ASP A 66 -9.44 -5.42 5.59
CA ASP A 66 -9.62 -4.18 4.83
C ASP A 66 -9.10 -4.37 3.38
N LEU A 67 -8.07 -5.20 3.24
CA LEU A 67 -7.44 -5.54 1.96
C LEU A 67 -7.35 -7.07 1.83
N GLU A 68 -7.66 -7.55 0.63
CA GLU A 68 -7.52 -8.96 0.28
C GLU A 68 -6.27 -9.16 -0.57
N TYR A 69 -5.40 -10.07 -0.14
CA TYR A 69 -4.22 -10.45 -0.89
C TYR A 69 -4.64 -11.24 -2.13
N SER A 70 -4.53 -10.61 -3.30
CA SER A 70 -4.99 -11.14 -4.59
C SER A 70 -3.97 -10.89 -5.70
N ASP A 71 -3.84 -11.85 -6.62
CA ASP A 71 -2.92 -11.76 -7.78
C ASP A 71 -3.35 -10.73 -8.85
N SER A 72 -4.54 -10.16 -8.71
CA SER A 72 -5.03 -9.08 -9.58
C SER A 72 -4.36 -7.73 -9.33
N LYS A 73 -3.54 -7.61 -8.27
CA LYS A 73 -2.87 -6.36 -7.87
C LYS A 73 -1.37 -6.59 -7.73
N THR A 74 -0.58 -5.60 -8.10
CA THR A 74 0.85 -5.58 -7.80
C THR A 74 1.06 -5.15 -6.35
N TRP A 75 1.62 -6.04 -5.53
CA TRP A 75 1.98 -5.75 -4.15
C TRP A 75 3.42 -5.27 -4.05
N VAL A 76 3.63 -4.16 -3.35
CA VAL A 76 4.96 -3.67 -3.00
C VAL A 76 5.13 -3.84 -1.51
N MET A 77 5.95 -4.80 -1.11
CA MET A 77 6.20 -5.12 0.30
C MET A 77 7.58 -4.63 0.72
N ASP A 78 7.63 -3.97 1.88
CA ASP A 78 8.88 -3.52 2.46
C ASP A 78 9.64 -4.66 3.16
N ARG A 79 10.97 -4.48 3.26
CA ARG A 79 11.76 -5.26 4.21
C ARG A 79 11.44 -4.83 5.64
N LEU A 80 11.63 -5.74 6.59
CA LEU A 80 11.41 -5.48 8.02
C LEU A 80 12.38 -4.40 8.55
N ASN A 81 11.90 -3.57 9.48
CA ASN A 81 12.68 -2.56 10.23
C ASN A 81 13.45 -1.57 9.36
N ILE A 82 12.92 -1.21 8.19
CA ILE A 82 13.50 -0.09 7.44
C ILE A 82 13.29 1.18 8.31
N PRO A 83 14.31 2.04 8.47
CA PRO A 83 14.16 3.31 9.20
C PRO A 83 13.15 4.24 8.56
N LYS A 84 12.60 5.17 9.35
CA LYS A 84 11.75 6.25 8.83
C LYS A 84 12.47 7.10 7.80
N THR A 85 11.69 7.68 6.89
CA THR A 85 12.21 8.67 5.95
C THR A 85 12.68 9.90 6.73
N PRO A 86 13.89 10.41 6.49
CA PRO A 86 14.38 11.62 7.16
C PRO A 86 13.46 12.83 6.93
N SER A 87 13.42 13.74 7.90
CA SER A 87 12.63 14.96 7.80
C SER A 87 12.97 15.77 6.55
N GLY A 88 11.95 16.18 5.79
CA GLY A 88 12.10 16.90 4.54
C GLY A 88 12.31 16.02 3.31
N CYS A 89 12.46 14.69 3.48
CA CYS A 89 12.43 13.74 2.38
C CYS A 89 11.06 13.07 2.27
N LYS A 90 10.71 12.60 1.06
CA LYS A 90 9.52 11.77 0.83
C LYS A 90 9.92 10.47 0.18
N ARG A 91 9.29 9.38 0.61
CA ARG A 91 9.45 8.09 -0.06
C ARG A 91 8.72 8.13 -1.40
N ARG A 92 9.36 7.64 -2.46
CA ARG A 92 8.73 7.50 -3.77
C ARG A 92 8.91 6.07 -4.26
N ILE A 93 7.79 5.39 -4.47
CA ILE A 93 7.76 4.04 -5.06
C ILE A 93 7.56 4.22 -6.57
N VAL A 94 8.52 3.74 -7.35
CA VAL A 94 8.41 3.69 -8.82
C VAL A 94 8.43 2.24 -9.21
N ILE A 95 7.29 1.76 -9.69
CA ILE A 95 7.20 0.45 -10.34
C ILE A 95 7.58 0.70 -11.80
N MET A 96 8.77 0.25 -12.18
CA MET A 96 9.12 0.23 -13.59
C MET A 96 8.37 -0.93 -14.22
N ASN A 97 7.54 -0.61 -15.20
CA ASN A 97 6.89 -1.61 -16.01
C ASN A 97 7.82 -1.90 -17.18
N ASP A 98 8.76 -2.82 -16.97
CA ASP A 98 9.64 -3.33 -18.01
C ASP A 98 8.87 -4.31 -18.90
N PHE A 99 7.96 -3.78 -19.71
CA PHE A 99 7.41 -4.54 -20.83
C PHE A 99 8.39 -4.50 -22.01
N SER A 100 8.69 -5.71 -22.47
CA SER A 100 9.47 -6.09 -23.66
C SER A 100 8.92 -5.50 -24.95
#